data_AF-A0A1B9BJY1-F1
#
_entry.id   AF-A0A1B9BJY1-F1
#
_cell.length_a   1.000
_cell.length_b   1.000
_cell.length_c   1.000
_cell.angle_alpha   90.00
_cell.angle_beta   90.00
_cell.angle_gamma   90.00
#
_symmetry.space_group_name_H-M   'P 1'
#
loop_
_entity.id
_entity.type
_entity.pdbx_description
1 polymer ?
#
loop_
_entity_poly.entity_id
_entity_poly.type
_entity_poly.pdbx_seq_one_letter_code
_entity_poly.pdbx_strand_id
1 'polypeptide(L)'
;MNNTKIKELTDVLEKLNRHGVSDELRKEALEIVSDINPIELSIAEQNLIEKGMNPQDLRHLCDIHMEVLKDELDKIKTKIKPGHVVDTFINEHEKILGFLTELEEINSRIQKSDNYDSCAKEFDLLKTVIDNILDAEKHHFLYPTAIEAIKDNEIWEDMKSRCDEIGYCSFTPKE
;
A
#
# COMPACT_ATOMS: atom_id res chain seq x y z
N MET A 1 -19.03 -14.92 1.07
CA MET A 1 -18.37 -14.64 2.36
C MET A 1 -18.15 -15.94 3.10
N ASN A 2 -16.89 -16.36 3.19
CA ASN A 2 -16.50 -17.58 3.87
C ASN A 2 -16.03 -17.26 5.31
N ASN A 3 -16.94 -17.30 6.28
CA ASN A 3 -16.66 -16.95 7.68
C ASN A 3 -15.57 -17.80 8.34
N THR A 4 -15.34 -19.03 7.84
CA THR A 4 -14.27 -19.90 8.34
C THR A 4 -12.89 -19.36 7.93
N LYS A 5 -12.73 -18.96 6.66
CA LYS A 5 -11.49 -18.38 6.12
C LYS A 5 -11.13 -17.06 6.79
N ILE A 6 -12.10 -16.17 6.99
CA ILE A 6 -11.90 -14.89 7.70
C ILE A 6 -11.34 -15.15 9.11
N LYS A 7 -11.85 -16.19 9.80
CA LYS A 7 -11.39 -16.54 11.13
C LYS A 7 -9.98 -17.12 11.13
N GLU A 8 -9.68 -18.04 10.20
CA GLU A 8 -8.33 -18.59 10.03
C GLU A 8 -7.31 -17.51 9.72
N LEU A 9 -7.63 -16.59 8.81
CA LEU A 9 -6.80 -15.43 8.51
C LEU A 9 -6.59 -14.55 9.75
N THR A 10 -7.67 -14.20 10.47
CA THR A 10 -7.59 -13.44 11.73
C THR A 10 -6.61 -14.08 12.72
N ASP A 11 -6.67 -15.40 12.88
CA ASP A 11 -5.80 -16.12 13.82
C ASP A 11 -4.33 -16.17 13.36
N VAL A 12 -4.07 -16.27 12.05
CA VAL A 12 -2.69 -16.24 11.48
C VAL A 12 -2.08 -14.84 11.58
N LEU A 13 -2.85 -13.79 11.28
CA LEU A 13 -2.41 -12.40 11.41
C LEU A 13 -2.11 -12.05 12.88
N GLU A 14 -2.89 -12.57 13.83
CA GLU A 14 -2.63 -12.41 15.27
C GLU A 14 -1.31 -13.09 15.70
N LYS A 15 -1.00 -14.28 15.16
CA LYS A 15 0.27 -14.98 15.41
C LYS A 15 1.47 -14.23 14.82
N LEU A 16 1.35 -13.74 13.59
CA LEU A 16 2.38 -12.95 12.90
C LEU A 16 2.77 -11.72 13.73
N ASN A 17 1.78 -10.99 14.26
CA ASN A 17 2.02 -9.80 15.06
C ASN A 17 2.66 -10.14 16.43
N ARG A 18 2.21 -11.21 17.10
CA ARG A 18 2.71 -11.56 18.44
C ARG A 18 4.08 -12.25 18.46
N HIS A 19 4.43 -13.02 17.43
CA HIS A 19 5.61 -13.90 17.46
C HIS A 19 6.67 -13.53 16.42
N GLY A 20 6.42 -12.50 15.61
CA GLY A 20 7.31 -12.08 14.53
C GLY A 20 7.15 -12.95 13.28
N VAL A 21 7.66 -12.44 12.16
CA VAL A 21 7.59 -13.13 10.86
C VAL A 21 8.60 -14.27 10.82
N SER A 22 8.13 -15.51 10.78
CA SER A 22 8.92 -16.67 10.35
C SER A 22 8.60 -17.01 8.89
N ASP A 23 9.55 -17.63 8.18
CA ASP A 23 9.33 -18.05 6.78
C ASP A 23 8.13 -19.01 6.64
N GLU A 24 7.86 -19.81 7.67
CA GLU A 24 6.73 -20.74 7.73
C GLU A 24 5.40 -20.00 7.90
N LEU A 25 5.32 -19.04 8.83
CA LEU A 25 4.13 -18.21 9.05
C LEU A 25 3.85 -17.28 7.87
N ARG A 26 4.89 -16.78 7.20
CA ARG A 26 4.75 -15.99 5.97
C ARG A 26 4.15 -16.82 4.85
N LYS A 27 4.62 -18.06 4.68
CA LYS A 27 4.10 -18.97 3.65
C LYS A 27 2.65 -19.39 3.93
N GLU A 28 2.32 -19.67 5.18
CA GLU A 28 0.94 -19.96 5.61
C GLU A 28 0.02 -18.76 5.34
N ALA A 29 0.44 -17.54 5.68
CA ALA A 29 -0.31 -16.32 5.38
C ALA A 29 -0.48 -16.09 3.88
N LEU A 30 0.58 -16.30 3.07
CA LEU A 30 0.54 -16.21 1.61
C LEU A 30 -0.46 -17.20 1.00
N GLU A 31 -0.49 -18.45 1.47
CA GLU A 31 -1.44 -19.46 0.98
C GLU A 31 -2.89 -19.08 1.29
N ILE A 32 -3.16 -18.56 2.49
CA ILE A 32 -4.51 -18.13 2.90
C ILE A 32 -4.95 -16.86 2.14
N VAL A 33 -4.06 -15.87 2.02
CA VAL A 33 -4.31 -14.61 1.31
C VAL A 33 -4.54 -14.85 -0.18
N SER A 34 -3.82 -15.81 -0.80
CA SER A 34 -3.99 -16.14 -2.22
C SER A 34 -5.40 -16.63 -2.57
N ASP A 35 -6.18 -17.07 -1.57
CA ASP A 35 -7.52 -17.64 -1.73
C ASP A 35 -8.60 -16.85 -0.94
N ILE A 36 -8.27 -15.63 -0.51
CA ILE A 36 -9.16 -14.68 0.17
C ILE A 36 -9.30 -13.42 -0.67
N ASN A 37 -10.54 -12.90 -0.77
CA ASN A 37 -10.76 -11.60 -1.38
C ASN A 37 -10.44 -10.46 -0.39
N PRO A 38 -10.08 -9.26 -0.85
CA PRO A 38 -9.70 -8.19 0.07
C PRO A 38 -10.82 -7.64 0.93
N ILE A 39 -12.10 -7.84 0.60
CA ILE A 39 -13.21 -7.54 1.53
C ILE A 39 -13.10 -8.45 2.77
N GLU A 40 -12.90 -9.75 2.57
CA GLU A 40 -12.74 -10.75 3.63
C GLU A 40 -11.50 -10.46 4.48
N LEU A 41 -10.44 -9.96 3.85
CA LEU A 41 -9.26 -9.46 4.53
C LEU A 41 -9.52 -8.18 5.35
N SER A 42 -10.15 -7.15 4.77
CA SER A 42 -10.47 -5.93 5.51
C SER A 42 -11.36 -6.23 6.72
N ILE A 43 -12.24 -7.22 6.61
CA ILE A 43 -13.02 -7.73 7.75
C ILE A 43 -12.13 -8.42 8.78
N ALA A 44 -11.15 -9.24 8.36
CA ALA A 44 -10.20 -9.86 9.27
C ALA A 44 -9.35 -8.80 10.02
N GLU A 45 -8.86 -7.76 9.33
CA GLU A 45 -8.15 -6.63 9.93
C GLU A 45 -9.05 -5.87 10.92
N GLN A 46 -10.29 -5.59 10.54
CA GLN A 46 -11.25 -4.92 11.42
C GLN A 46 -11.55 -5.73 12.68
N ASN A 47 -11.69 -7.06 12.56
CA ASN A 47 -11.86 -7.96 13.71
C ASN A 47 -10.66 -7.89 14.66
N LEU A 48 -9.44 -7.71 14.15
CA LEU A 48 -8.24 -7.56 14.98
C LEU A 48 -8.22 -6.23 15.72
N ILE A 49 -8.63 -5.13 15.06
CA ILE A 49 -8.77 -3.82 15.70
C ILE A 49 -9.80 -3.90 16.83
N GLU A 50 -10.95 -4.55 16.61
CA GLU A 50 -12.00 -4.73 17.61
C GLU A 50 -11.53 -5.59 18.81
N LYS A 51 -10.63 -6.54 18.57
CA LYS A 51 -9.95 -7.33 19.62
C LYS A 51 -8.88 -6.53 20.39
N GLY A 52 -8.65 -5.26 20.05
CA GLY A 52 -7.72 -4.36 20.74
C GLY A 52 -6.34 -4.24 20.10
N MET A 53 -6.16 -4.71 18.85
CA MET A 53 -4.92 -4.52 18.10
C MET A 53 -4.76 -3.06 17.64
N ASN A 54 -3.55 -2.52 17.68
CA ASN A 54 -3.27 -1.18 17.18
C ASN A 54 -3.32 -1.20 15.63
N PRO A 55 -4.08 -0.30 14.98
CA PRO A 55 -4.13 -0.20 13.52
C PRO A 55 -2.75 -0.05 12.85
N GLN A 56 -1.77 0.50 13.57
CA GLN A 56 -0.42 0.70 13.06
C GLN A 56 0.33 -0.62 12.85
N ASP A 57 0.04 -1.66 13.64
CA ASP A 57 0.68 -2.97 13.58
C ASP A 57 0.15 -3.81 12.41
N LEU A 58 -1.06 -3.48 11.92
CA LEU A 58 -1.68 -4.11 10.76
C LEU A 58 -1.04 -3.65 9.44
N ARG A 59 -0.28 -2.55 9.42
CA ARG A 59 0.35 -2.05 8.19
C ARG A 59 1.33 -3.02 7.55
N HIS A 60 2.00 -3.85 8.36
CA HIS A 60 2.90 -4.90 7.84
C HIS A 60 2.17 -6.04 7.12
N LEU A 61 0.84 -6.13 7.27
CA LEU A 61 0.00 -7.12 6.56
C LEU A 61 -0.34 -6.63 5.15
N CYS A 62 -0.42 -5.31 4.93
CA CYS A 62 -0.53 -4.73 3.59
C CYS A 62 0.62 -5.16 2.67
N ASP A 63 1.83 -5.32 3.22
CA ASP A 63 2.99 -5.78 2.47
C ASP A 63 2.79 -7.20 1.91
N ILE A 64 2.10 -8.08 2.64
CA ILE A 64 1.83 -9.47 2.24
C ILE A 64 0.80 -9.50 1.10
N HIS A 65 -0.27 -8.69 1.15
CA HIS A 65 -1.25 -8.63 0.05
C HIS A 65 -0.63 -8.09 -1.23
N MET A 66 0.17 -7.03 -1.10
CA MET A 66 0.89 -6.45 -2.22
C MET A 66 1.92 -7.43 -2.79
N GLU A 67 2.52 -8.29 -1.96
CA GLU A 67 3.40 -9.37 -2.41
C GLU A 67 2.66 -10.46 -3.21
N VAL A 68 1.45 -10.86 -2.79
CA VAL A 68 0.61 -11.81 -3.55
C VAL A 68 0.19 -11.22 -4.90
N LEU A 69 -0.17 -9.94 -4.93
CA LEU A 69 -0.61 -9.26 -6.15
C LEU A 69 0.56 -8.88 -7.09
N LYS A 70 1.80 -8.93 -6.60
CA LYS A 70 3.00 -8.52 -7.35
C LYS A 70 3.19 -9.32 -8.63
N ASP A 71 2.96 -10.63 -8.57
CA ASP A 71 3.13 -11.52 -9.72
C ASP A 71 2.11 -11.24 -10.84
N GLU A 72 0.88 -10.88 -10.48
CA GLU A 72 -0.15 -10.46 -11.44
C GLU A 72 0.12 -9.05 -11.98
N LEU A 73 0.61 -8.15 -11.12
CA LEU A 73 0.99 -6.80 -11.50
C LEU A 73 2.12 -6.82 -12.54
N ASP A 74 3.14 -7.66 -12.37
CA ASP A 74 4.25 -7.80 -13.31
C ASP A 74 3.79 -8.32 -14.69
N LYS A 75 2.79 -9.22 -14.73
CA LYS A 75 2.17 -9.66 -15.99
C LYS A 75 1.40 -8.54 -16.70
N ILE A 76 0.88 -7.56 -15.96
CA ILE A 76 0.23 -6.38 -16.54
C ILE A 76 1.28 -5.39 -17.02
N LYS A 77 2.31 -5.10 -16.21
CA LYS A 77 3.41 -4.18 -16.56
C LYS A 77 4.07 -4.57 -17.90
N THR A 78 4.29 -5.86 -18.13
CA THR A 78 4.90 -6.37 -19.38
C THR A 78 4.04 -6.16 -20.65
N LYS A 79 2.74 -5.90 -20.51
CA LYS A 79 1.82 -5.64 -21.64
C LYS A 79 1.71 -4.15 -21.98
N ILE A 80 2.25 -3.27 -21.14
CA ILE A 80 2.17 -1.82 -21.34
C ILE A 80 3.37 -1.37 -22.18
N LYS A 81 3.10 -0.62 -23.24
CA LYS A 81 4.16 -0.09 -24.11
C LYS A 81 4.78 1.17 -23.50
N PRO A 82 6.10 1.38 -23.69
CA PRO A 82 6.74 2.63 -23.31
C PRO A 82 6.03 3.86 -23.90
N GLY A 83 5.74 4.85 -23.06
CA GLY A 83 5.02 6.08 -23.46
C GLY A 83 3.50 5.98 -23.39
N HIS A 84 2.94 4.87 -22.91
CA HIS A 84 1.54 4.79 -22.50
C HIS A 84 1.33 5.58 -21.20
N VAL A 85 0.15 6.17 -21.00
CA VAL A 85 -0.15 6.99 -19.80
C VAL A 85 0.06 6.19 -18.50
N VAL A 86 -0.37 4.93 -18.49
CA VAL A 86 -0.17 4.03 -17.35
C VAL A 86 1.31 3.69 -17.12
N ASP A 87 2.13 3.62 -18.18
CA ASP A 87 3.58 3.43 -18.04
C ASP A 87 4.22 4.64 -17.36
N THR A 88 3.85 5.86 -17.76
CA THR A 88 4.27 7.09 -17.07
C THR A 88 3.89 7.05 -15.59
N PHE A 89 2.65 6.67 -15.26
CA PHE A 89 2.20 6.61 -13.86
C PHE A 89 2.93 5.56 -13.03
N ILE A 90 3.21 4.39 -13.62
CA ILE A 90 4.02 3.37 -12.95
C ILE A 90 5.42 3.94 -12.66
N ASN A 91 6.06 4.57 -13.65
CA ASN A 91 7.39 5.13 -13.48
C ASN A 91 7.41 6.28 -12.45
N GLU A 92 6.39 7.13 -12.42
CA GLU A 92 6.22 8.17 -11.40
C GLU A 92 6.05 7.57 -10.00
N HIS A 93 5.24 6.52 -9.87
CA HIS A 93 5.06 5.81 -8.60
C HIS A 93 6.37 5.20 -8.07
N GLU A 94 7.15 4.56 -8.94
CA GLU A 94 8.47 4.01 -8.58
C GLU A 94 9.43 5.13 -8.09
N LYS A 95 9.32 6.35 -8.64
CA LYS A 95 10.09 7.51 -8.16
C LYS A 95 9.64 7.97 -6.78
N ILE A 96 8.33 8.02 -6.52
CA ILE A 96 7.78 8.36 -5.20
C ILE A 96 8.28 7.37 -4.15
N LEU A 97 8.24 6.07 -4.44
CA LEU A 97 8.78 5.03 -3.53
C LEU A 97 10.28 5.25 -3.25
N GLY A 98 11.04 5.63 -4.28
CA GLY A 98 12.46 6.01 -4.12
C GLY A 98 12.65 7.20 -3.18
N PHE A 99 11.84 8.25 -3.30
CA PHE A 99 11.90 9.41 -2.41
C PHE A 99 11.52 9.06 -0.97
N LEU A 100 10.53 8.19 -0.78
CA LEU A 100 10.16 7.70 0.56
C LEU A 100 11.29 6.89 1.20
N THR A 101 11.99 6.06 0.42
CA THR A 101 13.17 5.33 0.89
C THR A 101 14.28 6.31 1.30
N GLU A 102 14.55 7.32 0.48
CA GLU A 102 15.55 8.35 0.79
C GLU A 102 15.18 9.13 2.06
N LEU A 103 13.89 9.44 2.24
CA LEU A 103 13.37 10.09 3.44
C LEU A 103 13.62 9.26 4.71
N GLU A 104 13.34 7.96 4.67
CA GLU A 104 13.60 7.04 5.78
C GLU A 104 15.08 6.96 6.13
N GLU A 105 15.95 6.89 5.11
CA GLU A 105 17.40 6.88 5.32
C GLU A 105 17.90 8.18 5.94
N ILE A 106 17.45 9.34 5.44
CA ILE A 106 17.78 10.65 6.01
C ILE A 106 17.34 10.72 7.47
N ASN A 107 16.09 10.32 7.76
CA ASN A 107 15.57 10.29 9.12
C ASN A 107 16.41 9.37 10.02
N SER A 108 16.80 8.18 9.56
CA SER A 108 17.67 7.27 10.31
C SER A 108 19.03 7.89 10.62
N ARG A 109 19.64 8.62 9.66
CA ARG A 109 20.91 9.33 9.87
C ARG A 109 20.76 10.45 10.90
N ILE A 110 19.70 11.25 10.81
CA ILE A 110 19.43 12.33 11.76
C ILE A 110 19.23 11.78 13.18
N GLN A 111 18.44 10.71 13.34
CA GLN A 111 18.19 10.10 14.65
C GLN A 111 19.43 9.47 15.29
N LYS A 112 20.41 9.03 14.49
CA LYS A 112 21.69 8.48 14.97
C LYS A 112 22.74 9.55 15.24
N SER A 113 22.48 10.82 14.92
CA SER A 113 23.42 11.91 15.19
C SER A 113 23.39 12.29 16.67
N ASP A 114 24.53 12.17 17.34
CA ASP A 114 24.65 12.47 18.77
C ASP A 114 24.61 13.98 19.08
N ASN A 115 24.82 14.84 18.07
CA ASN A 115 24.82 16.29 18.21
C ASN A 115 23.93 16.95 17.15
N TYR A 116 23.17 17.96 17.58
CA TYR A 116 22.40 18.82 16.69
C TYR A 116 23.31 19.84 16.00
N ASP A 117 23.35 19.79 14.66
CA ASP A 117 23.96 20.81 13.82
C ASP A 117 22.92 21.37 12.86
N SER A 118 22.55 22.65 13.03
CA SER A 118 21.57 23.31 12.16
C SER A 118 22.03 23.47 10.70
N CYS A 119 23.32 23.28 10.42
CA CYS A 119 23.91 23.32 9.09
C CYS A 119 24.22 21.92 8.54
N ALA A 120 23.74 20.86 9.20
CA ALA A 120 23.89 19.50 8.73
C ALA A 120 23.27 19.33 7.33
N LYS A 121 24.02 18.70 6.42
CA LYS A 121 23.62 18.50 5.02
C LYS A 121 22.34 17.68 4.90
N GLU A 122 22.08 16.85 5.90
CA GLU A 122 20.88 16.02 6.06
C GLU A 122 19.60 16.88 6.04
N PHE A 123 19.62 18.09 6.59
CA PHE A 123 18.44 18.98 6.57
C PHE A 123 18.16 19.57 5.20
N ASP A 124 19.20 19.86 4.40
CA ASP A 124 19.01 20.34 3.04
C ASP A 124 18.57 19.20 2.10
N LEU A 125 19.11 17.99 2.30
CA LEU A 125 18.61 16.78 1.63
C LEU A 125 17.15 16.50 2.00
N LEU A 126 16.79 16.63 3.27
CA LEU A 126 15.42 16.44 3.75
C LEU A 126 14.44 17.40 3.05
N LYS A 127 14.76 18.69 2.98
CA LYS A 127 13.93 19.67 2.25
C LYS A 127 13.76 19.27 0.79
N THR A 128 14.85 18.91 0.13
CA THR A 128 14.84 18.50 -1.28
C THR A 128 13.93 17.30 -1.52
N VAL A 129 14.00 16.28 -0.67
CA VAL A 129 13.15 15.08 -0.77
C VAL A 129 11.68 15.42 -0.52
N ILE A 130 11.39 16.26 0.48
CA ILE A 130 10.01 16.71 0.76
C ILE A 130 9.44 17.47 -0.43
N ASP A 131 10.21 18.40 -1.03
CA ASP A 131 9.77 19.16 -2.19
C ASP A 131 9.45 18.23 -3.38
N ASN A 132 10.30 17.22 -3.62
CA ASN A 132 10.05 16.22 -4.67
C ASN A 132 8.77 15.40 -4.43
N ILE A 133 8.47 15.06 -3.17
CA ILE A 133 7.24 14.33 -2.80
C ILE A 133 6.01 15.22 -3.01
N LEU A 134 6.06 16.49 -2.58
CA LEU A 134 4.95 17.43 -2.74
C LEU A 134 4.69 17.77 -4.20
N ASP A 135 5.72 17.87 -5.03
CA ASP A 135 5.57 18.10 -6.46
C ASP A 135 4.90 16.93 -7.19
N ALA A 136 5.04 15.70 -6.67
CA ALA A 136 4.35 14.52 -7.17
C ALA A 136 2.83 14.53 -6.89
N GLU A 137 2.30 15.45 -6.07
CA GLU A 137 0.86 15.53 -5.76
C GLU A 137 0.06 16.32 -6.82
N LYS A 138 0.73 17.02 -7.75
CA LYS A 138 0.09 17.91 -8.74
C LYS A 138 -0.77 17.18 -9.80
N HIS A 139 -0.96 15.86 -9.72
CA HIS A 139 -1.76 15.05 -10.64
C HIS A 139 -3.29 15.14 -10.44
N HIS A 140 -3.80 16.23 -9.84
CA HIS A 140 -5.23 16.45 -9.54
C HIS A 140 -6.13 16.59 -10.79
N PHE A 141 -5.58 16.54 -12.01
CA PHE A 141 -6.33 16.69 -13.26
C PHE A 141 -7.10 15.42 -13.70
N LEU A 142 -6.83 14.26 -13.10
CA LEU A 142 -7.30 12.99 -13.63
C LEU A 142 -8.74 12.64 -13.25
N TYR A 143 -9.19 13.01 -12.05
CA TYR A 143 -10.57 12.73 -11.61
C TYR A 143 -11.62 13.41 -12.51
N PRO A 144 -11.49 14.71 -12.85
CA PRO A 144 -12.39 15.35 -13.80
C PRO A 144 -12.36 14.69 -15.18
N THR A 145 -11.17 14.37 -15.71
CA THR A 145 -11.03 13.72 -17.02
C THR A 145 -11.65 12.32 -17.06
N ALA A 146 -11.53 11.54 -15.98
CA ALA A 146 -12.15 10.22 -15.87
C ALA A 146 -13.69 10.31 -15.89
N ILE A 147 -14.27 11.27 -15.15
CA ILE A 147 -15.72 11.55 -15.16
C ILE A 147 -16.18 12.04 -16.55
N GLU A 148 -15.33 12.78 -17.26
CA GLU A 148 -15.62 13.22 -18.62
C GLU A 148 -15.56 12.08 -19.64
N ALA A 149 -14.59 11.18 -19.53
CA ALA A 149 -14.36 10.11 -20.50
C ALA A 149 -15.25 8.87 -20.27
N ILE A 150 -15.52 8.50 -19.02
CA ILE A 150 -16.25 7.27 -18.66
C ILE A 150 -17.70 7.65 -18.33
N LYS A 151 -18.58 7.53 -19.33
CA LYS A 151 -20.01 7.90 -19.21
C LYS A 151 -20.92 6.76 -18.76
N ASP A 152 -20.49 5.52 -18.95
CA ASP A 152 -21.30 4.35 -18.62
C ASP A 152 -21.14 4.02 -17.12
N ASN A 153 -22.28 3.95 -16.41
CA ASN A 153 -22.30 3.63 -14.99
C ASN A 153 -21.95 2.16 -14.72
N GLU A 154 -22.20 1.25 -15.66
CA GLU A 154 -21.82 -0.16 -15.48
C GLU A 154 -20.31 -0.33 -15.42
N ILE A 155 -19.56 0.49 -16.16
CA ILE A 155 -18.09 0.50 -16.11
C ILE A 155 -17.60 0.98 -14.73
N TRP A 156 -18.25 1.98 -14.14
CA TRP A 156 -17.91 2.44 -12.80
C TRP A 156 -18.20 1.39 -11.72
N GLU A 157 -19.32 0.67 -11.82
CA GLU A 157 -19.64 -0.42 -10.90
C GLU A 157 -18.66 -1.59 -11.04
N ASP A 158 -18.27 -1.97 -12.26
CA ASP A 158 -17.23 -2.98 -12.50
C ASP A 158 -15.88 -2.56 -11.90
N MET A 159 -15.44 -1.32 -12.18
CA MET A 159 -14.20 -0.78 -11.62
C MET A 159 -14.23 -0.80 -10.09
N LYS A 160 -15.35 -0.40 -9.48
CA LYS A 160 -15.51 -0.41 -8.02
C LYS A 160 -15.41 -1.82 -7.46
N SER A 161 -16.10 -2.79 -8.04
CA SER A 161 -16.01 -4.21 -7.62
C SER A 161 -14.57 -4.73 -7.70
N ARG A 162 -13.83 -4.36 -8.75
CA ARG A 162 -12.43 -4.75 -8.93
C ARG A 162 -11.46 -4.00 -7.99
N CYS A 163 -11.79 -2.78 -7.60
CA CYS A 163 -11.04 -2.06 -6.55
C CYS A 163 -11.30 -2.68 -5.16
N ASP A 164 -12.52 -3.13 -4.88
CA ASP A 164 -12.84 -3.89 -3.66
C ASP A 164 -12.03 -5.20 -3.60
N GLU A 165 -11.65 -5.75 -4.76
CA GLU A 165 -10.73 -6.89 -4.95
C GLU A 165 -9.23 -6.54 -4.84
N ILE A 166 -8.87 -5.28 -4.61
CA ILE A 166 -7.50 -4.86 -4.26
C ILE A 166 -7.43 -4.35 -2.81
N GLY A 167 -8.51 -3.74 -2.33
CA GLY A 167 -8.57 -3.09 -1.02
C GLY A 167 -8.30 -1.58 -1.09
N TYR A 168 -8.66 -0.86 -0.03
CA TYR A 168 -8.51 0.61 0.05
C TYR A 168 -7.44 1.01 1.05
N CYS A 169 -6.72 2.09 0.77
CA CYS A 169 -5.77 2.67 1.71
C CYS A 169 -6.48 3.08 3.01
N SER A 170 -5.88 2.75 4.15
CA SER A 170 -6.45 2.92 5.51
C SER A 170 -6.72 4.37 5.93
N PHE A 171 -6.43 5.34 5.06
CA PHE A 171 -6.62 6.77 5.30
C PHE A 171 -7.99 7.29 4.82
N THR A 172 -8.87 6.45 4.27
CA THR A 172 -10.21 6.91 3.85
C THR A 172 -10.90 7.65 5.00
N PRO A 173 -11.14 8.98 4.87
CA PRO A 173 -11.80 9.73 5.92
C PRO A 173 -13.17 9.09 6.17
N LYS A 174 -13.50 8.86 7.44
CA LYS A 174 -14.87 8.49 7.79
C LYS A 174 -15.77 9.69 7.45
N GLU A 175 -16.84 9.43 6.72
CA GLU A 175 -17.90 10.41 6.43
C GLU A 175 -18.41 11.10 7.69
#